data_AF-A0A5J9V2B6-F1
#
_entry.id   AF-A0A5J9V2B6-F1
#
_cell.length_a   1.000
_cell.length_b   1.000
_cell.length_c   1.000
_cell.angle_alpha   90.00
_cell.angle_beta   90.00
_cell.angle_gamma   90.00
#
_symmetry.space_group_name_H-M   'P 1'
#
loop_
_entity.id
_entity.type
_entity.pdbx_description
1 polymer ?
#
loop_
_entity_poly.entity_id
_entity_poly.type
_entity_poly.pdbx_seq_one_letter_code
_entity_poly.pdbx_strand_id
1 'polypeptide(L)'
;METHDVGTARWFQIFAAKGVKELVFVNRIEKPMDFDAHPHLPATLFKCTFLTRLYLGFWRFPETARLPRSAAFPYLRELGLCSLVMKEQDLAFLLDRCPVLEKLMMVGCKWLVCLRIQSRSLRCVQVSYSIVTEINAVHASLLERILLWEPWGDGGRANMSSKIKIGHAPKLKVLGMLVPGMHKLQIGNTIIKAETKASPSTIVPSVQVLALQVRLGTCIEANMVPGFLRCFPNVEILYIESEDDDFKFWGPQSGSAGKVSLKFWEKAGPIECIQQHIKKLVIRMFRGTKSELNFLKFIAERALVLEKVEIVLHPESLPSNEVDAKVRTFMTSAKWANGCCELMVLPYQGTPWCYRRGFDLTNQDPYDVSKCREGQCQSH
;
A
#
# COMPACT_ATOMS: atom_id res chain seq x y z
N MET A 1 -24.17 24.56 19.13
CA MET A 1 -25.20 23.62 18.66
C MET A 1 -24.75 22.23 19.08
N GLU A 2 -25.04 21.85 20.33
CA GLU A 2 -24.46 20.68 21.05
C GLU A 2 -25.54 19.63 21.39
N THR A 3 -26.33 19.20 20.41
CA THR A 3 -27.47 18.29 20.68
C THR A 3 -27.27 16.84 20.25
N HIS A 4 -26.09 16.47 19.71
CA HIS A 4 -25.80 15.10 19.26
C HIS A 4 -25.04 14.21 20.27
N ASP A 5 -24.54 14.75 21.39
CA ASP A 5 -23.59 14.02 22.25
C ASP A 5 -24.27 13.00 23.19
N VAL A 6 -25.44 13.33 23.75
CA VAL A 6 -26.10 12.50 24.79
C VAL A 6 -26.62 11.16 24.23
N GLY A 7 -27.18 11.17 23.01
CA GLY A 7 -27.73 9.95 22.39
C GLY A 7 -26.67 8.92 22.06
N THR A 8 -25.53 9.37 21.53
CA THR A 8 -24.42 8.51 21.09
C THR A 8 -23.71 7.88 22.27
N ALA A 9 -23.47 8.64 23.35
CA ALA A 9 -22.87 8.11 24.56
C ALA A 9 -23.72 7.00 25.20
N ARG A 10 -25.05 7.13 25.15
CA ARG A 10 -25.99 6.12 25.66
C ARG A 10 -25.94 4.82 24.84
N TRP A 11 -25.77 4.89 23.53
CA TRP A 11 -25.61 3.71 22.68
C TRP A 11 -24.38 2.88 23.08
N PHE A 12 -23.23 3.52 23.29
CA PHE A 12 -22.03 2.79 23.73
C PHE A 12 -22.19 2.15 25.11
N GLN A 13 -22.94 2.77 26.03
CA GLN A 13 -23.26 2.14 27.31
C GLN A 13 -24.10 0.87 27.13
N ILE A 14 -25.08 0.90 26.23
CA ILE A 14 -25.91 -0.27 25.91
C ILE A 14 -25.07 -1.36 25.23
N PHE A 15 -24.21 -0.98 24.27
CA PHE A 15 -23.33 -1.94 23.58
C PHE A 15 -22.35 -2.60 24.54
N ALA A 16 -21.78 -1.82 25.46
CA ALA A 16 -20.92 -2.34 26.53
C ALA A 16 -21.69 -3.32 27.43
N ALA A 17 -22.90 -2.95 27.89
CA ALA A 17 -23.72 -3.80 28.75
C ALA A 17 -24.14 -5.12 28.06
N LYS A 18 -24.33 -5.09 26.74
CA LYS A 18 -24.67 -6.27 25.94
C LYS A 18 -23.45 -7.09 25.49
N GLY A 19 -22.22 -6.66 25.81
CA GLY A 19 -21.00 -7.36 25.41
C GLY A 19 -20.82 -7.45 23.90
N VAL A 20 -21.16 -6.38 23.16
CA VAL A 20 -21.02 -6.33 21.69
C VAL A 20 -19.57 -6.63 21.29
N LYS A 21 -19.41 -7.56 20.34
CA LYS A 21 -18.10 -8.00 19.82
C LYS A 21 -17.70 -7.31 18.52
N GLU A 22 -18.65 -6.76 17.78
CA GLU A 22 -18.42 -6.18 16.46
C GLU A 22 -19.22 -4.91 16.33
N LEU A 23 -18.54 -3.84 15.94
CA LEU A 23 -19.17 -2.54 15.83
C LEU A 23 -18.64 -1.81 14.60
N VAL A 24 -19.56 -1.46 13.71
CA VAL A 24 -19.33 -0.51 12.61
C VAL A 24 -20.10 0.74 12.94
N PHE A 25 -19.40 1.83 13.19
CA PHE A 25 -19.98 3.09 13.63
C PHE A 25 -19.50 4.24 12.74
N VAL A 26 -20.30 4.52 11.72
CA VAL A 26 -19.98 5.48 10.66
C VAL A 26 -21.00 6.60 10.71
N ASN A 27 -20.53 7.84 10.85
CA ASN A 27 -21.41 8.99 10.79
C ASN A 27 -21.72 9.37 9.33
N ARG A 28 -22.93 9.86 9.08
CA ARG A 28 -23.27 10.48 7.80
C ARG A 28 -23.03 11.99 7.92
N ILE A 29 -22.07 12.52 7.17
CA ILE A 29 -21.79 13.96 7.11
C ILE A 29 -22.15 14.47 5.72
N GLU A 30 -22.89 15.59 5.65
CA GLU A 30 -23.27 16.23 4.38
C GLU A 30 -22.06 16.74 3.61
N LYS A 31 -21.02 17.20 4.33
CA LYS A 31 -19.73 17.62 3.79
C LYS A 31 -18.57 16.78 4.36
N PRO A 32 -18.30 15.59 3.81
CA PRO A 32 -17.24 14.69 4.31
C PRO A 32 -15.83 15.30 4.27
N MET A 33 -15.63 16.33 3.45
CA MET A 33 -14.35 17.02 3.29
C MET A 33 -14.14 18.16 4.28
N ASP A 34 -15.17 18.53 5.05
CA ASP A 34 -15.12 19.54 6.11
C ASP A 34 -14.84 18.85 7.46
N PHE A 35 -13.57 18.83 7.87
CA PHE A 35 -13.10 18.11 9.06
C PHE A 35 -13.47 18.80 10.36
N ASP A 36 -13.69 20.11 10.33
CA ASP A 36 -14.14 20.87 11.50
C ASP A 36 -15.62 20.59 11.81
N ALA A 37 -16.38 20.16 10.79
CA ALA A 37 -17.75 19.70 10.95
C ALA A 37 -17.89 18.26 11.51
N HIS A 38 -16.78 17.53 11.72
CA HIS A 38 -16.86 16.16 12.24
C HIS A 38 -17.28 16.16 13.71
N PRO A 39 -18.35 15.43 14.08
CA PRO A 39 -18.77 15.35 15.47
C PRO A 39 -17.76 14.61 16.34
N HIS A 40 -17.71 14.98 17.62
CA HIS A 40 -16.88 14.30 18.59
C HIS A 40 -17.43 12.91 18.89
N LEU A 41 -16.56 11.90 18.84
CA LEU A 41 -16.87 10.54 19.22
C LEU A 41 -16.80 10.43 20.75
N PRO A 42 -17.90 10.03 21.44
CA PRO A 42 -17.90 9.93 22.88
C PRO A 42 -16.85 8.95 23.43
N ALA A 43 -16.11 9.40 24.44
CA ALA A 43 -15.13 8.57 25.18
C ALA A 43 -15.74 7.32 25.82
N THR A 44 -17.07 7.29 26.00
CA THR A 44 -17.82 6.10 26.45
C THR A 44 -17.64 4.88 25.54
N LEU A 45 -17.16 5.04 24.30
CA LEU A 45 -16.78 3.93 23.42
C LEU A 45 -15.82 2.95 24.10
N PHE A 46 -14.87 3.45 24.91
CA PHE A 46 -13.89 2.61 25.63
C PHE A 46 -14.50 1.71 26.71
N LYS A 47 -15.81 1.84 27.02
CA LYS A 47 -16.53 0.88 27.85
C LYS A 47 -16.84 -0.42 27.11
N CYS A 48 -16.81 -0.43 25.77
CA CYS A 48 -17.08 -1.60 24.94
C CYS A 48 -15.85 -2.53 24.89
N THR A 49 -15.45 -3.09 26.03
CA THR A 49 -14.21 -3.85 26.18
C THR A 49 -14.23 -5.22 25.49
N PHE A 50 -15.41 -5.77 25.19
CA PHE A 50 -15.59 -7.04 24.49
C PHE A 50 -15.44 -6.96 22.97
N LEU A 51 -15.17 -5.77 22.42
CA LEU A 51 -15.00 -5.59 20.98
C LEU A 51 -13.81 -6.40 20.47
N THR A 52 -14.07 -7.13 19.39
CA THR A 52 -13.10 -7.89 18.60
C THR A 52 -12.90 -7.26 17.21
N ARG A 53 -13.92 -6.58 16.68
CA ARG A 53 -13.85 -5.78 15.45
C ARG A 53 -14.48 -4.41 15.65
N LEU A 54 -13.77 -3.36 15.25
CA LEU A 54 -14.22 -1.98 15.36
C LEU A 54 -13.91 -1.22 14.08
N TYR A 55 -14.93 -0.65 13.47
CA TYR A 55 -14.80 0.25 12.34
C TYR A 55 -15.43 1.61 12.70
N LEU A 56 -14.64 2.67 12.59
CA LEU A 56 -15.06 4.04 12.88
C LEU A 56 -14.94 4.89 11.62
N GLY A 57 -15.98 5.67 11.31
CA GLY A 57 -16.00 6.50 10.10
C GLY A 57 -16.56 7.89 10.34
N PHE A 58 -15.88 8.94 9.84
CA PHE A 58 -16.37 10.33 9.86
C PHE A 58 -16.65 10.88 11.27
N TRP A 59 -15.71 10.66 12.18
CA TRP A 59 -15.76 11.21 13.54
C TRP A 59 -14.49 11.99 13.88
N ARG A 60 -14.55 12.81 14.91
CA ARG A 60 -13.37 13.28 15.63
C ARG A 60 -13.11 12.38 16.83
N PHE A 61 -11.94 11.77 16.89
CA PHE A 61 -11.59 10.82 17.94
C PHE A 61 -11.47 11.52 19.31
N PRO A 62 -11.88 10.88 20.42
CA PRO A 62 -11.78 11.49 21.75
C PRO A 62 -10.32 11.74 22.16
N GLU A 63 -10.09 12.84 22.86
CA GLU A 63 -8.77 13.14 23.41
C GLU A 63 -8.35 12.10 24.45
N THR A 64 -7.27 11.38 24.17
CA THR A 64 -6.85 10.24 25.00
C THR A 64 -6.19 10.66 26.31
N ALA A 65 -5.68 11.89 26.41
CA ALA A 65 -5.01 12.41 27.60
C ALA A 65 -5.89 12.44 28.86
N ARG A 66 -7.22 12.50 28.69
CA ARG A 66 -8.20 12.54 29.79
C ARG A 66 -8.84 11.18 30.08
N LEU A 67 -8.47 10.14 29.33
CA LEU A 67 -9.04 8.81 29.49
C LEU A 67 -8.45 8.11 30.72
N PRO A 68 -9.26 7.28 31.42
CA PRO A 68 -8.77 6.52 32.55
C PRO A 68 -7.71 5.51 32.11
N ARG A 69 -6.81 5.15 33.03
CA ARG A 69 -5.79 4.11 32.81
C ARG A 69 -6.36 2.72 32.54
N SER A 70 -7.66 2.50 32.67
CA SER A 70 -8.34 1.25 32.27
C SER A 70 -8.91 1.29 30.84
N ALA A 71 -8.94 2.44 30.17
CA ALA A 71 -9.47 2.55 28.81
C ALA A 71 -8.60 1.74 27.84
N ALA A 72 -9.16 0.68 27.28
CA ALA A 72 -8.50 -0.25 26.39
C ALA A 72 -9.52 -1.11 25.62
N PHE A 73 -9.08 -1.74 24.54
CA PHE A 73 -9.83 -2.79 23.86
C PHE A 73 -9.04 -4.10 23.91
N PRO A 74 -9.14 -4.85 25.03
CA PRO A 74 -8.26 -5.99 25.30
C PRO A 74 -8.42 -7.15 24.31
N TYR A 75 -9.57 -7.26 23.64
CA TYR A 75 -9.89 -8.35 22.71
C TYR A 75 -9.93 -7.90 21.25
N LEU A 76 -9.59 -6.64 20.95
CA LEU A 76 -9.73 -6.09 19.60
C LEU A 76 -8.67 -6.68 18.68
N ARG A 77 -9.12 -7.35 17.62
CA ARG A 77 -8.29 -7.98 16.59
C ARG A 77 -8.28 -7.21 15.29
N GLU A 78 -9.35 -6.48 14.98
CA GLU A 78 -9.51 -5.75 13.73
C GLU A 78 -9.98 -4.32 13.99
N LEU A 79 -9.25 -3.35 13.47
CA LEU A 79 -9.53 -1.93 13.60
C LEU A 79 -9.50 -1.24 12.24
N GLY A 80 -10.61 -0.61 11.87
CA GLY A 80 -10.71 0.25 10.69
C GLY A 80 -11.02 1.69 11.07
N LEU A 81 -10.22 2.62 10.56
CA LEU A 81 -10.36 4.07 10.75
C LEU A 81 -10.59 4.72 9.39
N CYS A 82 -11.75 5.32 9.17
CA CYS A 82 -12.13 5.95 7.91
C CYS A 82 -12.40 7.44 8.12
N SER A 83 -11.63 8.33 7.48
CA SER A 83 -11.83 9.79 7.54
C SER A 83 -12.01 10.30 8.98
N LEU A 84 -11.16 9.83 9.90
CA LEU A 84 -11.31 10.03 11.34
C LEU A 84 -10.38 11.13 11.86
N VAL A 85 -10.86 12.31 12.26
CA VAL A 85 -9.95 13.35 12.78
C VAL A 85 -9.32 12.92 14.11
N MET A 86 -7.99 12.74 14.13
CA MET A 86 -7.23 12.17 15.24
C MET A 86 -5.82 12.77 15.32
N LYS A 87 -5.26 12.92 16.53
CA LYS A 87 -3.83 13.30 16.72
C LYS A 87 -2.94 12.06 16.76
N GLU A 88 -1.66 12.20 16.41
CA GLU A 88 -0.68 11.09 16.45
C GLU A 88 -0.63 10.39 17.82
N GLN A 89 -0.64 11.16 18.91
CA GLN A 89 -0.64 10.62 20.27
C GLN A 89 -1.86 9.74 20.58
N ASP A 90 -3.02 10.05 19.99
CA ASP A 90 -4.25 9.29 20.21
C ASP A 90 -4.23 7.96 19.44
N LEU A 91 -3.60 7.94 18.25
CA LEU A 91 -3.32 6.72 17.51
C LEU A 91 -2.34 5.82 18.27
N ALA A 92 -1.24 6.39 18.76
CA ALA A 92 -0.25 5.66 19.55
C ALA A 92 -0.89 5.06 20.81
N PHE A 93 -1.68 5.85 21.54
CA PHE A 93 -2.47 5.36 22.67
C PHE A 93 -3.39 4.21 22.25
N LEU A 94 -4.14 4.32 21.15
CA LEU A 94 -5.05 3.27 20.73
C LEU A 94 -4.32 1.95 20.43
N LEU A 95 -3.19 2.01 19.72
CA LEU A 95 -2.40 0.83 19.38
C LEU A 95 -1.77 0.17 20.62
N ASP A 96 -1.26 0.96 21.57
CA ASP A 96 -0.72 0.45 22.83
C ASP A 96 -1.79 -0.25 23.71
N ARG A 97 -3.06 0.06 23.47
CA ARG A 97 -4.20 -0.39 24.29
C ARG A 97 -5.06 -1.45 23.59
N CYS A 98 -4.55 -1.99 22.48
CA CYS A 98 -5.11 -3.11 21.75
C CYS A 98 -4.05 -4.22 21.61
N PRO A 99 -3.74 -4.97 22.69
CA PRO A 99 -2.59 -5.88 22.74
C PRO A 99 -2.71 -7.06 21.75
N VAL A 100 -3.91 -7.42 21.34
CA VAL A 100 -4.18 -8.54 20.41
C VAL A 100 -4.58 -8.07 19.00
N LEU A 101 -4.32 -6.80 18.66
CA LEU A 101 -4.67 -6.24 17.36
C LEU A 101 -3.88 -6.90 16.23
N GLU A 102 -4.57 -7.58 15.33
CA GLU A 102 -3.97 -8.29 14.20
C GLU A 102 -4.03 -7.48 12.90
N LYS A 103 -5.06 -6.65 12.75
CA LYS A 103 -5.38 -5.97 11.48
C LYS A 103 -5.73 -4.51 11.72
N LEU A 104 -5.02 -3.61 11.04
CA LEU A 104 -5.24 -2.17 11.07
C LEU A 104 -5.50 -1.67 9.65
N MET A 105 -6.60 -0.93 9.47
CA MET A 105 -6.91 -0.21 8.23
C MET A 105 -7.11 1.27 8.53
N MET A 106 -6.53 2.12 7.69
CA MET A 106 -6.67 3.56 7.70
C MET A 106 -7.05 4.02 6.29
N VAL A 107 -8.15 4.75 6.16
CA VAL A 107 -8.68 5.22 4.87
C VAL A 107 -9.03 6.69 4.97
N GLY A 108 -8.64 7.50 3.99
CA GLY A 108 -9.11 8.89 3.91
C GLY A 108 -8.58 9.78 5.04
N CYS A 109 -7.42 9.44 5.61
CA CYS A 109 -6.85 10.14 6.76
C CYS A 109 -6.09 11.38 6.31
N LYS A 110 -6.63 12.57 6.57
CA LYS A 110 -6.02 13.85 6.13
C LYS A 110 -5.13 14.53 7.18
N TRP A 111 -4.95 13.94 8.36
CA TRP A 111 -3.88 14.31 9.26
C TRP A 111 -2.58 13.61 8.86
N LEU A 112 -1.47 14.15 9.32
CA LEU A 112 -0.14 13.58 9.11
C LEU A 112 -0.02 12.24 9.86
N VAL A 113 -0.21 11.12 9.15
CA VAL A 113 -0.14 9.77 9.74
C VAL A 113 1.32 9.40 9.97
N CYS A 114 1.70 9.33 11.23
CA CYS A 114 2.94 8.71 11.71
C CYS A 114 2.59 7.41 12.45
N LEU A 115 2.92 6.27 11.86
CA LEU A 115 2.58 4.96 12.38
C LEU A 115 3.84 4.22 12.86
N ARG A 116 3.98 4.09 14.17
CA ARG A 116 5.04 3.29 14.78
C ARG A 116 4.52 1.91 15.17
N ILE A 117 4.96 0.88 14.43
CA ILE A 117 4.55 -0.50 14.66
C ILE A 117 5.55 -1.17 15.59
N GLN A 118 5.18 -1.22 16.88
CA GLN A 118 5.88 -1.99 17.93
C GLN A 118 5.04 -3.17 18.45
N SER A 119 3.87 -3.39 17.85
CA SER A 119 2.96 -4.46 18.23
C SER A 119 3.54 -5.84 17.90
N ARG A 120 3.38 -6.77 18.84
CA ARG A 120 3.72 -8.19 18.68
C ARG A 120 2.57 -9.01 18.09
N SER A 121 1.38 -8.43 17.92
CA SER A 121 0.19 -9.10 17.39
C SER A 121 -0.19 -8.65 15.98
N LEU A 122 0.25 -7.47 15.55
CA LEU A 122 -0.15 -6.89 14.27
C LEU A 122 0.45 -7.68 13.09
N ARG A 123 -0.43 -8.14 12.21
CA ARG A 123 -0.10 -8.97 11.02
C ARG A 123 -0.32 -8.22 9.72
N CYS A 124 -1.31 -7.32 9.65
CA CYS A 124 -1.61 -6.55 8.44
C CYS A 124 -1.89 -5.08 8.75
N VAL A 125 -1.23 -4.19 8.01
CA VAL A 125 -1.50 -2.76 7.99
C VAL A 125 -1.93 -2.37 6.59
N GLN A 126 -3.06 -1.67 6.49
CA GLN A 126 -3.60 -1.12 5.26
C GLN A 126 -3.75 0.39 5.41
N VAL A 127 -3.18 1.16 4.50
CA VAL A 127 -3.34 2.62 4.48
C VAL A 127 -3.74 3.04 3.08
N SER A 128 -4.84 3.78 2.95
CA SER A 128 -5.31 4.25 1.65
C SER A 128 -5.84 5.67 1.67
N TYR A 129 -5.67 6.41 0.57
CA TYR A 129 -6.16 7.79 0.40
C TYR A 129 -5.81 8.70 1.60
N SER A 130 -4.58 8.57 2.11
CA SER A 130 -4.16 9.17 3.39
C SER A 130 -2.82 9.85 3.25
N ILE A 131 -2.59 10.91 4.04
CA ILE A 131 -1.28 11.58 4.11
C ILE A 131 -0.40 10.86 5.14
N VAL A 132 0.61 10.14 4.66
CA VAL A 132 1.51 9.30 5.45
C VAL A 132 2.89 9.94 5.51
N THR A 133 3.28 10.38 6.70
CA THR A 133 4.60 10.99 6.93
C THR A 133 5.65 9.95 7.22
N GLU A 134 5.34 9.00 8.11
CA GLU A 134 6.23 7.91 8.48
C GLU A 134 5.44 6.62 8.79
N ILE A 135 5.91 5.49 8.27
CA ILE A 135 5.56 4.15 8.76
C ILE A 135 6.84 3.49 9.23
N ASN A 136 6.88 3.07 10.49
CA ASN A 136 8.07 2.51 11.11
C ASN A 136 7.79 1.16 11.77
N ALA A 137 8.18 0.09 11.09
CA ALA A 137 8.12 -1.28 11.61
C ALA A 137 9.37 -1.57 12.45
N VAL A 138 9.37 -1.12 13.70
CA VAL A 138 10.56 -1.21 14.59
C VAL A 138 10.81 -2.66 15.03
N HIS A 139 9.81 -3.26 15.69
CA HIS A 139 9.87 -4.63 16.23
C HIS A 139 8.53 -5.33 15.96
N ALA A 140 8.23 -5.52 14.68
CA ALA A 140 6.95 -6.04 14.22
C ALA A 140 7.09 -7.53 13.85
N SER A 141 7.26 -8.39 14.86
CA SER A 141 7.65 -9.80 14.70
C SER A 141 6.63 -10.67 13.95
N LEU A 142 5.35 -10.27 13.97
CA LEU A 142 4.27 -10.97 13.28
C LEU A 142 3.76 -10.24 12.05
N LEU A 143 4.33 -9.08 11.70
CA LEU A 143 3.85 -8.29 10.58
C LEU A 143 4.11 -9.02 9.27
N GLU A 144 3.04 -9.36 8.57
CA GLU A 144 3.05 -10.09 7.31
C GLU A 144 2.85 -9.17 6.10
N ARG A 145 2.11 -8.05 6.28
CA ARG A 145 1.67 -7.21 5.17
C ARG A 145 1.66 -5.74 5.53
N ILE A 146 2.25 -4.92 4.67
CA ILE A 146 2.04 -3.47 4.63
C ILE A 146 1.49 -3.15 3.24
N LEU A 147 0.22 -2.77 3.21
CA LEU A 147 -0.54 -2.46 2.00
C LEU A 147 -0.85 -0.96 1.96
N LEU A 148 -0.41 -0.27 0.93
CA LEU A 148 -0.56 1.15 0.67
C LEU A 148 -1.30 1.29 -0.66
N TRP A 149 -2.23 2.24 -0.71
CA TRP A 149 -2.97 2.55 -1.92
C TRP A 149 -3.30 4.02 -1.99
N GLU A 150 -2.85 4.71 -3.04
CA GLU A 150 -2.94 6.18 -3.10
C GLU A 150 -2.41 6.86 -1.81
N PRO A 151 -1.23 6.46 -1.28
CA PRO A 151 -0.64 7.17 -0.14
C PRO A 151 -0.06 8.51 -0.60
N TRP A 152 -0.27 9.56 0.18
CA TRP A 152 0.34 10.88 -0.05
C TRP A 152 1.46 11.12 0.95
N GLY A 153 2.54 11.76 0.53
CA GLY A 153 3.61 12.20 1.44
C GLY A 153 3.29 13.53 2.12
N ASP A 154 4.07 13.88 3.13
CA ASP A 154 4.08 15.24 3.68
C ASP A 154 4.70 16.22 2.67
N GLY A 155 4.23 17.46 2.67
CA GLY A 155 4.67 18.50 1.75
C GLY A 155 3.64 18.86 0.66
N GLY A 156 4.03 19.78 -0.21
CA GLY A 156 3.21 20.18 -1.36
C GLY A 156 3.34 19.20 -2.52
N ARG A 157 2.53 19.40 -3.57
CA ARG A 157 2.54 18.56 -4.78
C ARG A 157 3.95 18.37 -5.38
N ALA A 158 4.82 19.37 -5.30
CA ALA A 158 6.16 19.29 -5.88
C ALA A 158 7.20 18.54 -5.03
N ASN A 159 6.96 18.35 -3.72
CA ASN A 159 7.97 17.85 -2.77
C ASN A 159 7.41 16.85 -1.74
N MET A 160 6.35 16.12 -2.08
CA MET A 160 5.81 15.07 -1.22
C MET A 160 6.88 14.07 -0.82
N SER A 161 6.96 13.77 0.47
CA SER A 161 7.91 12.79 1.02
C SER A 161 7.23 11.98 2.11
N SER A 162 7.41 10.66 2.04
CA SER A 162 6.96 9.72 3.08
C SER A 162 8.12 8.81 3.46
N LYS A 163 8.28 8.50 4.74
CA LYS A 163 9.38 7.65 5.22
C LYS A 163 8.86 6.28 5.61
N ILE A 164 9.38 5.23 4.97
CA ILE A 164 9.01 3.84 5.32
C ILE A 164 10.25 3.18 5.89
N LYS A 165 10.23 2.88 7.20
CA LYS A 165 11.32 2.21 7.92
C LYS A 165 10.95 0.76 8.19
N ILE A 166 11.80 -0.14 7.73
CA ILE A 166 11.75 -1.57 8.07
C ILE A 166 12.92 -1.84 9.02
N GLY A 167 12.60 -1.99 10.30
CA GLY A 167 13.52 -2.48 11.33
C GLY A 167 13.51 -4.00 11.35
N HIS A 168 12.97 -4.58 12.42
CA HIS A 168 12.86 -6.04 12.57
C HIS A 168 11.44 -6.53 12.26
N ALA A 169 11.23 -7.02 11.02
CA ALA A 169 9.96 -7.58 10.53
C ALA A 169 10.17 -8.87 9.72
N PRO A 170 10.59 -9.99 10.37
CA PRO A 170 11.03 -11.20 9.69
C PRO A 170 9.92 -11.97 8.96
N LYS A 171 8.64 -11.68 9.27
CA LYS A 171 7.48 -12.30 8.62
C LYS A 171 6.87 -11.46 7.50
N LEU A 172 7.46 -10.29 7.17
CA LEU A 172 6.90 -9.38 6.18
C LEU A 172 6.99 -10.02 4.79
N LYS A 173 5.85 -10.46 4.24
CA LYS A 173 5.74 -11.15 2.96
C LYS A 173 5.22 -10.25 1.84
N VAL A 174 4.34 -9.30 2.17
CA VAL A 174 3.73 -8.40 1.18
C VAL A 174 4.03 -6.95 1.52
N LEU A 175 4.59 -6.23 0.56
CA LEU A 175 4.92 -4.81 0.71
C LEU A 175 4.53 -4.04 -0.56
N GLY A 176 3.78 -2.97 -0.39
CA GLY A 176 3.46 -2.03 -1.46
C GLY A 176 2.09 -1.42 -1.24
N MET A 177 1.56 -0.56 -2.09
CA MET A 177 2.21 -0.02 -3.26
C MET A 177 3.16 1.11 -2.87
N LEU A 178 4.46 0.89 -3.07
CA LEU A 178 5.46 1.91 -2.83
C LEU A 178 5.57 2.78 -4.07
N VAL A 179 5.78 4.07 -3.85
CA VAL A 179 6.05 5.07 -4.90
C VAL A 179 7.52 5.47 -4.78
N PRO A 180 8.43 4.93 -5.60
CA PRO A 180 9.84 5.30 -5.58
C PRO A 180 10.01 6.80 -5.87
N GLY A 181 10.86 7.49 -5.11
CA GLY A 181 11.02 8.94 -5.18
C GLY A 181 10.22 9.70 -4.11
N MET A 182 8.97 9.33 -3.85
CA MET A 182 8.18 9.87 -2.74
C MET A 182 8.50 9.13 -1.44
N HIS A 183 8.48 7.79 -1.51
CA HIS A 183 8.74 6.94 -0.36
C HIS A 183 10.24 6.73 -0.17
N LYS A 184 10.78 7.34 0.87
CA LYS A 184 12.15 7.11 1.36
C LYS A 184 12.16 5.83 2.17
N LEU A 185 12.44 4.73 1.48
CA LEU A 185 12.63 3.43 2.11
C LEU A 185 13.92 3.43 2.93
N GLN A 186 13.82 3.05 4.20
CA GLN A 186 14.94 2.85 5.10
C GLN A 186 14.87 1.41 5.63
N ILE A 187 15.97 0.67 5.50
CA ILE A 187 16.10 -0.68 6.05
C ILE A 187 17.24 -0.64 7.06
N GLY A 188 16.94 -1.04 8.30
CA GLY A 188 17.84 -0.81 9.43
C GLY A 188 18.21 0.67 9.55
N ASN A 189 19.49 0.99 9.42
CA ASN A 189 20.02 2.37 9.51
C ASN A 189 20.28 3.02 8.14
N THR A 190 19.97 2.34 7.04
CA THR A 190 20.34 2.78 5.69
C THR A 190 19.11 3.24 4.92
N ILE A 191 19.16 4.47 4.41
CA ILE A 191 18.16 4.98 3.47
C ILE A 191 18.55 4.52 2.07
N ILE A 192 17.63 3.83 1.40
CA ILE A 192 17.83 3.28 0.05
C ILE A 192 17.76 4.42 -0.97
N LYS A 193 18.78 4.50 -1.81
CA LYS A 193 18.94 5.43 -2.95
C LYS A 193 19.17 4.61 -4.22
N ALA A 194 19.13 5.24 -5.39
CA ALA A 194 19.28 4.57 -6.69
C ALA A 194 20.55 3.70 -6.81
N GLU A 195 21.67 4.21 -6.28
CA GLU A 195 22.97 3.55 -6.33
C GLU A 195 23.27 2.66 -5.11
N THR A 196 22.31 2.51 -4.19
CA THR A 196 22.52 1.69 -3.01
C THR A 196 22.76 0.23 -3.43
N LYS A 197 23.95 -0.27 -3.07
CA LYS A 197 24.30 -1.69 -3.21
C LYS A 197 23.64 -2.46 -2.07
N ALA A 198 23.13 -3.65 -2.38
CA ALA A 198 22.60 -4.54 -1.36
C ALA A 198 23.73 -4.97 -0.40
N SER A 199 23.43 -4.98 0.89
CA SER A 199 24.22 -5.62 1.92
C SER A 199 23.30 -6.43 2.84
N PRO A 200 23.82 -7.36 3.66
CA PRO A 200 23.00 -8.14 4.58
C PRO A 200 22.13 -7.29 5.54
N SER A 201 22.52 -6.04 5.81
CA SER A 201 21.77 -5.11 6.67
C SER A 201 20.71 -4.29 5.94
N THR A 202 20.67 -4.35 4.60
CA THR A 202 19.70 -3.61 3.76
C THR A 202 18.75 -4.53 3.00
N ILE A 203 18.81 -5.84 3.25
CA ILE A 203 17.93 -6.82 2.60
C ILE A 203 16.82 -7.27 3.55
N VAL A 204 15.65 -7.50 2.99
CA VAL A 204 14.48 -8.06 3.66
C VAL A 204 14.02 -9.27 2.85
N PRO A 205 14.67 -10.44 3.03
CA PRO A 205 14.44 -11.62 2.18
C PRO A 205 13.08 -12.29 2.40
N SER A 206 12.31 -11.85 3.41
CA SER A 206 10.98 -12.39 3.68
C SER A 206 9.91 -11.91 2.68
N VAL A 207 10.15 -10.80 1.97
CA VAL A 207 9.18 -10.21 1.04
C VAL A 207 9.11 -11.04 -0.25
N GLN A 208 7.91 -11.56 -0.52
CA GLN A 208 7.59 -12.39 -1.69
C GLN A 208 6.73 -11.63 -2.72
N VAL A 209 5.91 -10.67 -2.27
CA VAL A 209 5.07 -9.84 -3.14
C VAL A 209 5.45 -8.38 -2.95
N LEU A 210 5.92 -7.75 -4.01
CA LEU A 210 6.28 -6.33 -4.03
C LEU A 210 5.39 -5.59 -5.02
N ALA A 211 4.73 -4.53 -4.58
CA ALA A 211 3.99 -3.63 -5.45
C ALA A 211 4.62 -2.23 -5.47
N LEU A 212 4.85 -1.71 -6.68
CA LEU A 212 5.40 -0.38 -6.92
C LEU A 212 4.48 0.41 -7.85
N GLN A 213 4.31 1.70 -7.59
CA GLN A 213 3.71 2.66 -8.51
C GLN A 213 4.83 3.58 -9.03
N VAL A 214 5.02 3.61 -10.35
CA VAL A 214 6.20 4.20 -10.96
C VAL A 214 5.86 4.88 -12.28
N ARG A 215 6.40 6.07 -12.50
CA ARG A 215 6.52 6.68 -13.84
C ARG A 215 7.72 6.14 -14.58
N LEU A 216 7.47 5.14 -15.42
CA LEU A 216 8.54 4.41 -16.14
C LEU A 216 9.27 5.28 -17.17
N GLY A 217 8.70 6.38 -17.65
CA GLY A 217 9.37 7.30 -18.58
C GLY A 217 10.26 8.33 -17.92
N THR A 218 10.17 8.52 -16.60
CA THR A 218 11.00 9.49 -15.86
C THR A 218 12.18 8.82 -15.16
N CYS A 219 13.38 9.34 -15.39
CA CYS A 219 14.59 8.78 -14.77
C CYS A 219 14.58 8.88 -13.22
N ILE A 220 13.84 9.81 -12.61
CA ILE A 220 13.89 10.01 -11.15
C ILE A 220 13.33 8.78 -10.42
N GLU A 221 12.14 8.33 -10.81
CA GLU A 221 11.48 7.20 -10.17
C GLU A 221 12.02 5.88 -10.70
N ALA A 222 12.22 5.77 -12.01
CA ALA A 222 12.77 4.58 -12.64
C ALA A 222 14.16 4.20 -12.09
N ASN A 223 15.00 5.18 -11.71
CA ASN A 223 16.35 4.91 -11.17
C ASN A 223 16.31 4.25 -9.79
N MET A 224 15.22 4.46 -9.04
CA MET A 224 15.07 3.90 -7.70
C MET A 224 14.61 2.45 -7.73
N VAL A 225 13.92 2.01 -8.81
CA VAL A 225 13.37 0.65 -8.95
C VAL A 225 14.45 -0.43 -8.76
N PRO A 226 15.63 -0.39 -9.41
CA PRO A 226 16.69 -1.35 -9.15
C PRO A 226 17.14 -1.40 -7.69
N GLY A 227 17.26 -0.23 -7.04
CA GLY A 227 17.64 -0.14 -5.63
C GLY A 227 16.63 -0.83 -4.72
N PHE A 228 15.33 -0.65 -4.99
CA PHE A 228 14.25 -1.31 -4.24
C PHE A 228 14.28 -2.82 -4.47
N LEU A 229 14.36 -3.26 -5.73
CA LEU A 229 14.39 -4.69 -6.07
C LEU A 229 15.57 -5.42 -5.42
N ARG A 230 16.75 -4.79 -5.36
CA ARG A 230 17.93 -5.35 -4.67
C ARG A 230 17.74 -5.52 -3.15
N CYS A 231 16.81 -4.80 -2.53
CA CYS A 231 16.50 -4.96 -1.11
C CYS A 231 15.62 -6.18 -0.82
N PHE A 232 14.96 -6.74 -1.85
CA PHE A 232 13.99 -7.82 -1.69
C PHE A 232 14.37 -8.99 -2.64
N PRO A 233 15.40 -9.78 -2.30
CA PRO A 233 15.97 -10.78 -3.21
C PRO A 233 15.02 -11.93 -3.56
N ASN A 234 14.03 -12.24 -2.71
CA ASN A 234 13.13 -13.39 -2.88
C ASN A 234 11.73 -12.99 -3.42
N VAL A 235 11.61 -11.85 -4.10
CA VAL A 235 10.32 -11.44 -4.68
C VAL A 235 9.91 -12.43 -5.78
N GLU A 236 8.74 -13.05 -5.59
CA GLU A 236 8.13 -13.99 -6.53
C GLU A 236 7.09 -13.32 -7.44
N ILE A 237 6.38 -12.32 -6.91
CA ILE A 237 5.37 -11.56 -7.65
C ILE A 237 5.69 -10.07 -7.59
N LEU A 238 5.90 -9.47 -8.76
CA LEU A 238 6.14 -8.04 -8.92
C LEU A 238 4.92 -7.36 -9.54
N TYR A 239 4.31 -6.44 -8.80
CA TYR A 239 3.25 -5.57 -9.27
C TYR A 239 3.82 -4.19 -9.60
N ILE A 240 3.54 -3.70 -10.81
CA ILE A 240 3.88 -2.35 -11.26
C ILE A 240 2.60 -1.64 -11.66
N GLU A 241 2.29 -0.52 -11.02
CA GLU A 241 1.26 0.41 -11.47
C GLU A 241 1.93 1.53 -12.26
N SER A 242 1.68 1.57 -13.57
CA SER A 242 2.27 2.53 -14.49
C SER A 242 1.52 3.87 -14.38
N GLU A 243 2.17 4.86 -13.77
CA GLU A 243 1.61 6.20 -13.68
C GLU A 243 1.87 6.96 -14.99
N ASP A 244 0.96 7.87 -15.34
CA ASP A 244 1.10 8.68 -16.54
C ASP A 244 2.36 9.55 -16.46
N ASP A 245 3.20 9.51 -17.50
CA ASP A 245 4.37 10.38 -17.58
C ASP A 245 3.97 11.85 -17.81
N ASP A 246 2.81 12.08 -18.45
CA ASP A 246 2.31 13.41 -18.83
C ASP A 246 1.44 14.04 -17.72
N PHE A 247 0.74 13.23 -16.94
CA PHE A 247 -0.04 13.70 -15.79
C PHE A 247 0.79 13.65 -14.50
N LYS A 248 1.17 14.83 -13.98
CA LYS A 248 1.92 14.93 -12.72
C LYS A 248 0.99 15.13 -11.53
N PHE A 249 0.68 14.04 -10.82
CA PHE A 249 0.02 14.16 -9.51
C PHE A 249 0.97 14.76 -8.46
N TRP A 250 2.25 14.35 -8.46
CA TRP A 250 3.27 14.86 -7.55
C TRP A 250 4.72 14.79 -8.12
N GLY A 251 5.66 15.41 -7.41
CA GLY A 251 7.11 15.41 -7.70
C GLY A 251 7.60 16.69 -8.42
N PRO A 252 8.94 16.86 -8.55
CA PRO A 252 9.51 18.08 -9.11
C PRO A 252 9.08 18.31 -10.57
N GLN A 253 8.89 19.58 -10.94
CA GLN A 253 8.70 19.99 -12.33
C GLN A 253 10.00 19.70 -13.09
N SER A 254 10.11 18.51 -13.67
CA SER A 254 11.21 18.18 -14.56
C SER A 254 11.17 19.07 -15.81
N GLY A 255 11.88 20.19 -15.77
CA GLY A 255 12.57 20.66 -16.97
C GLY A 255 13.61 19.59 -17.33
N SER A 256 13.49 19.02 -18.53
CA SER A 256 14.51 18.15 -19.16
C SER A 256 15.01 16.90 -18.41
N ALA A 257 14.19 16.20 -17.63
CA ALA A 257 14.58 14.85 -17.18
C ALA A 257 14.72 13.92 -18.41
N GLY A 258 15.88 13.28 -18.56
CA GLY A 258 16.18 12.42 -19.71
C GLY A 258 15.15 11.28 -19.85
N LYS A 259 14.81 10.93 -21.10
CA LYS A 259 13.89 9.81 -21.39
C LYS A 259 14.54 8.48 -20.99
N VAL A 260 13.78 7.63 -20.28
CA VAL A 260 14.19 6.26 -19.95
C VAL A 260 14.23 5.41 -21.22
N SER A 261 15.38 4.82 -21.52
CA SER A 261 15.60 3.96 -22.70
C SER A 261 15.99 2.55 -22.26
N LEU A 262 16.06 1.57 -23.17
CA LEU A 262 16.52 0.23 -22.82
C LEU A 262 17.93 0.23 -22.18
N LYS A 263 18.84 1.06 -22.70
CA LYS A 263 20.21 1.25 -22.17
C LYS A 263 20.24 1.72 -20.71
N PHE A 264 19.18 2.38 -20.25
CA PHE A 264 19.05 2.78 -18.85
C PHE A 264 18.91 1.55 -17.95
N TRP A 265 17.99 0.64 -18.31
CA TRP A 265 17.75 -0.58 -17.54
C TRP A 265 18.93 -1.54 -17.63
N GLU A 266 19.63 -1.58 -18.78
CA GLU A 266 20.84 -2.40 -18.93
C GLU A 266 21.93 -2.03 -17.92
N LYS A 267 22.10 -0.74 -17.62
CA LYS A 267 23.06 -0.23 -16.62
C LYS A 267 22.74 -0.64 -15.18
N ALA A 268 21.51 -1.07 -14.90
CA ALA A 268 21.15 -1.55 -13.56
C ALA A 268 21.94 -2.82 -13.15
N GLY A 269 22.56 -3.52 -14.12
CA GLY A 269 23.30 -4.74 -13.84
C GLY A 269 22.39 -5.89 -13.38
N PRO A 270 22.96 -7.05 -12.99
CA PRO A 270 22.19 -8.19 -12.51
C PRO A 270 21.45 -7.86 -11.20
N ILE A 271 20.22 -8.34 -11.08
CA ILE A 271 19.37 -8.18 -9.89
C ILE A 271 18.82 -9.57 -9.57
N GLU A 272 19.16 -10.08 -8.38
CA GLU A 272 18.91 -11.46 -7.96
C GLU A 272 17.43 -11.85 -8.05
N CYS A 273 16.52 -11.03 -7.51
CA CYS A 273 15.10 -11.33 -7.55
C CYS A 273 14.57 -11.45 -8.98
N ILE A 274 14.98 -10.56 -9.89
CA ILE A 274 14.60 -10.63 -11.30
C ILE A 274 15.10 -11.94 -11.90
N GLN A 275 16.37 -12.29 -11.70
CA GLN A 275 16.97 -13.43 -12.37
C GLN A 275 16.45 -14.78 -11.87
N GLN A 276 16.25 -14.93 -10.55
CA GLN A 276 16.09 -16.24 -9.92
C GLN A 276 14.73 -16.47 -9.25
N HIS A 277 13.94 -15.41 -8.97
CA HIS A 277 12.77 -15.55 -8.09
C HIS A 277 11.45 -15.03 -8.69
N ILE A 278 11.47 -14.00 -9.53
CA ILE A 278 10.22 -13.45 -10.10
C ILE A 278 9.59 -14.47 -11.05
N LYS A 279 8.45 -15.02 -10.65
CA LYS A 279 7.60 -15.93 -11.43
C LYS A 279 6.45 -15.22 -12.13
N LYS A 280 5.94 -14.14 -11.52
CA LYS A 280 4.81 -13.38 -12.05
C LYS A 280 5.11 -11.88 -12.07
N LEU A 281 4.92 -11.25 -13.23
CA LEU A 281 4.94 -9.81 -13.40
C LEU A 281 3.54 -9.32 -13.76
N VAL A 282 3.03 -8.33 -13.03
CA VAL A 282 1.76 -7.66 -13.36
C VAL A 282 2.02 -6.18 -13.58
N ILE A 283 1.70 -5.66 -14.77
CA ILE A 283 1.77 -4.23 -15.07
C ILE A 283 0.36 -3.70 -15.27
N ARG A 284 -0.05 -2.73 -14.45
CA ARG A 284 -1.37 -2.10 -14.47
C ARG A 284 -1.30 -0.69 -15.01
N MET A 285 -2.45 -0.18 -15.46
CA MET A 285 -2.58 1.14 -16.08
C MET A 285 -1.67 1.31 -17.31
N PHE A 286 -1.47 0.21 -18.04
CA PHE A 286 -0.54 0.16 -19.17
C PHE A 286 -1.08 0.91 -20.38
N ARG A 287 -0.29 1.83 -20.95
CA ARG A 287 -0.67 2.66 -22.11
C ARG A 287 0.02 2.22 -23.41
N GLY A 288 1.04 1.36 -23.33
CA GLY A 288 1.86 0.95 -24.46
C GLY A 288 2.91 1.99 -24.85
N THR A 289 3.39 2.80 -23.90
CA THR A 289 4.48 3.75 -24.15
C THR A 289 5.80 3.01 -24.41
N LYS A 290 6.76 3.68 -25.05
CA LYS A 290 8.07 3.09 -25.32
C LYS A 290 8.82 2.73 -24.03
N SER A 291 8.63 3.52 -22.97
CA SER A 291 9.27 3.30 -21.67
C SER A 291 8.74 2.06 -20.96
N GLU A 292 7.42 1.87 -20.98
CA GLU A 292 6.75 0.67 -20.46
C GLU A 292 7.21 -0.59 -21.21
N LEU A 293 7.26 -0.52 -22.54
CA LEU A 293 7.74 -1.62 -23.39
C LEU A 293 9.21 -1.96 -23.13
N ASN A 294 10.07 -0.95 -22.93
CA ASN A 294 11.48 -1.17 -22.58
C ASN A 294 11.63 -1.84 -21.21
N PHE A 295 10.83 -1.44 -20.22
CA PHE A 295 10.84 -2.08 -18.89
C PHE A 295 10.37 -3.53 -18.97
N LEU A 296 9.28 -3.80 -19.69
CA LEU A 296 8.80 -5.16 -19.93
C LEU A 296 9.86 -6.03 -20.60
N LYS A 297 10.51 -5.53 -21.66
CA LYS A 297 11.60 -6.22 -22.34
C LYS A 297 12.77 -6.51 -21.40
N PHE A 298 13.17 -5.54 -20.58
CA PHE A 298 14.24 -5.72 -19.61
C PHE A 298 13.98 -6.88 -18.62
N ILE A 299 12.76 -7.00 -18.09
CA ILE A 299 12.40 -8.10 -17.19
C ILE A 299 12.36 -9.43 -17.97
N ALA A 300 11.67 -9.46 -19.11
CA ALA A 300 11.52 -10.67 -19.92
C ALA A 300 12.87 -11.27 -20.38
N GLU A 301 13.86 -10.43 -20.69
CA GLU A 301 15.19 -10.88 -21.13
C GLU A 301 16.11 -11.35 -19.99
N ARG A 302 15.71 -11.13 -18.72
CA ARG A 302 16.57 -11.42 -17.56
C ARG A 302 15.96 -12.39 -16.57
N ALA A 303 14.64 -12.53 -16.53
CA ALA A 303 13.97 -13.36 -15.56
C ALA A 303 13.89 -14.82 -16.03
N LEU A 304 14.74 -15.67 -15.45
CA LEU A 304 14.92 -17.07 -15.88
C LEU A 304 13.76 -17.97 -15.48
N VAL A 305 13.02 -17.59 -14.43
CA VAL A 305 11.90 -18.35 -13.88
C VAL A 305 10.55 -17.66 -14.08
N LEU A 306 10.49 -16.64 -14.94
CA LEU A 306 9.25 -15.90 -15.21
C LEU A 306 8.27 -16.80 -15.95
N GLU A 307 7.18 -17.16 -15.28
CA GLU A 307 6.13 -18.04 -15.81
C GLU A 307 5.01 -17.22 -16.47
N LYS A 308 4.72 -16.04 -15.92
CA LYS A 308 3.52 -15.28 -16.31
C LYS A 308 3.73 -13.76 -16.31
N VAL A 309 3.31 -13.12 -17.39
CA VAL A 309 3.20 -11.66 -17.52
C VAL A 309 1.75 -11.28 -17.76
N GLU A 310 1.20 -10.44 -16.89
CA GLU A 310 -0.15 -9.89 -16.99
C GLU A 310 -0.08 -8.38 -17.21
N ILE A 311 -0.59 -7.92 -18.35
CA ILE A 311 -0.69 -6.49 -18.66
C ILE A 311 -2.17 -6.09 -18.56
N VAL A 312 -2.49 -5.18 -17.64
CA VAL A 312 -3.82 -4.61 -17.48
C VAL A 312 -3.82 -3.20 -18.07
N LEU A 313 -4.59 -3.03 -19.13
CA LEU A 313 -4.64 -1.77 -19.89
C LEU A 313 -5.27 -0.62 -19.08
N HIS A 314 -4.86 0.60 -19.39
CA HIS A 314 -5.51 1.82 -18.91
C HIS A 314 -6.93 1.96 -19.51
N PRO A 315 -7.95 2.45 -18.77
CA PRO A 315 -9.32 2.58 -19.30
C PRO A 315 -9.43 3.41 -20.59
N GLU A 316 -8.59 4.43 -20.71
CA GLU A 316 -8.58 5.38 -21.83
C GLU A 316 -7.56 5.01 -22.92
N SER A 317 -6.92 3.84 -22.85
CA SER A 317 -6.01 3.43 -23.92
C SER A 317 -6.78 3.26 -25.25
N LEU A 318 -6.06 3.41 -26.38
CA LEU A 318 -6.50 3.01 -27.72
C LEU A 318 -7.20 1.62 -27.69
N PRO A 319 -8.01 1.27 -28.71
CA PRO A 319 -8.75 0.01 -28.72
C PRO A 319 -7.85 -1.14 -28.26
N SER A 320 -8.31 -1.94 -27.27
CA SER A 320 -7.50 -2.98 -26.59
C SER A 320 -6.67 -3.84 -27.55
N ASN A 321 -7.20 -4.07 -28.75
CA ASN A 321 -6.58 -4.87 -29.80
C ASN A 321 -5.31 -4.22 -30.39
N GLU A 322 -5.26 -2.89 -30.50
CA GLU A 322 -4.10 -2.16 -31.02
C GLU A 322 -2.92 -2.18 -30.04
N VAL A 323 -3.21 -1.98 -28.75
CA VAL A 323 -2.17 -2.03 -27.71
C VAL A 323 -1.65 -3.45 -27.54
N ASP A 324 -2.53 -4.47 -27.56
CA ASP A 324 -2.12 -5.87 -27.55
C ASP A 324 -1.23 -6.20 -28.76
N ALA A 325 -1.65 -5.84 -29.98
CA ALA A 325 -0.85 -6.05 -31.19
C ALA A 325 0.51 -5.34 -31.11
N LYS A 326 0.55 -4.11 -30.59
CA LYS A 326 1.78 -3.35 -30.38
C LYS A 326 2.72 -4.02 -29.39
N VAL A 327 2.20 -4.48 -28.25
CA VAL A 327 2.97 -5.22 -27.23
C VAL A 327 3.54 -6.50 -27.85
N ARG A 328 2.70 -7.31 -28.49
CA ARG A 328 3.13 -8.58 -29.12
C ARG A 328 4.20 -8.34 -30.18
N THR A 329 3.98 -7.36 -31.06
CA THR A 329 4.93 -7.00 -32.12
C THR A 329 6.27 -6.57 -31.51
N PHE A 330 6.27 -5.70 -30.50
CA PHE A 330 7.50 -5.24 -29.85
C PHE A 330 8.25 -6.39 -29.17
N MET A 331 7.52 -7.29 -28.51
CA MET A 331 8.08 -8.41 -27.76
C MET A 331 8.60 -9.55 -28.65
N THR A 332 8.31 -9.57 -29.95
CA THR A 332 8.99 -10.49 -30.90
C THR A 332 10.51 -10.26 -30.94
N SER A 333 10.96 -9.04 -30.66
CA SER A 333 12.37 -8.67 -30.60
C SER A 333 13.04 -9.00 -29.25
N ALA A 334 12.26 -9.45 -28.26
CA ALA A 334 12.77 -9.74 -26.92
C ALA A 334 13.29 -11.18 -26.86
N LYS A 335 14.51 -11.35 -26.34
CA LYS A 335 15.09 -12.67 -26.08
C LYS A 335 14.63 -13.18 -24.72
N TRP A 336 13.43 -13.74 -24.66
CA TRP A 336 12.85 -14.25 -23.42
C TRP A 336 13.81 -15.22 -22.72
N ALA A 337 14.15 -14.91 -21.48
CA ALA A 337 15.00 -15.76 -20.63
C ALA A 337 14.30 -17.08 -20.31
N ASN A 338 12.98 -17.05 -20.12
CA ASN A 338 12.12 -18.22 -20.09
C ASN A 338 11.22 -18.26 -21.34
N GLY A 339 11.48 -19.18 -22.25
CA GLY A 339 10.69 -19.35 -23.48
C GLY A 339 9.26 -19.87 -23.25
N CYS A 340 8.96 -20.38 -22.06
CA CYS A 340 7.62 -20.88 -21.70
C CYS A 340 6.74 -19.82 -21.03
N CYS A 341 7.21 -18.57 -20.91
CA CYS A 341 6.45 -17.52 -20.25
C CYS A 341 5.15 -17.20 -21.00
N GLU A 342 4.03 -17.19 -20.28
CA GLU A 342 2.74 -16.76 -20.80
C GLU A 342 2.62 -15.22 -20.76
N LEU A 343 2.28 -14.60 -21.88
CA LEU A 343 1.99 -13.17 -21.98
C LEU A 343 0.51 -12.92 -22.24
N MET A 344 -0.17 -12.35 -21.25
CA MET A 344 -1.59 -11.97 -21.32
C MET A 344 -1.75 -10.45 -21.30
N VAL A 345 -2.57 -9.95 -22.20
CA VAL A 345 -3.04 -8.55 -22.19
C VAL A 345 -4.52 -8.57 -21.90
N LEU A 346 -4.91 -7.85 -20.85
CA LEU A 346 -6.24 -7.86 -20.27
C LEU A 346 -6.81 -6.45 -20.29
N PRO A 347 -8.11 -6.28 -20.55
CA PRO A 347 -8.76 -4.98 -20.40
C PRO A 347 -8.71 -4.53 -18.94
N TYR A 348 -8.99 -3.25 -18.70
CA TYR A 348 -9.10 -2.72 -17.34
C TYR A 348 -10.14 -3.50 -16.51
N GLN A 349 -9.76 -3.90 -15.29
CA GLN A 349 -10.57 -4.76 -14.41
C GLN A 349 -10.97 -4.08 -13.08
N GLY A 350 -10.97 -2.74 -13.03
CA GLY A 350 -11.19 -2.01 -11.79
C GLY A 350 -9.94 -1.94 -10.91
N THR A 351 -10.06 -1.31 -9.74
CA THR A 351 -8.93 -1.13 -8.80
C THR A 351 -8.46 -2.47 -8.22
N PRO A 352 -7.15 -2.72 -8.05
CA PRO A 352 -6.66 -3.89 -7.34
C PRO A 352 -6.88 -3.79 -5.83
N TRP A 353 -7.19 -2.61 -5.30
CA TRP A 353 -7.43 -2.41 -3.88
C TRP A 353 -8.72 -3.07 -3.41
N CYS A 354 -8.61 -3.90 -2.37
CA CYS A 354 -9.75 -4.46 -1.65
C CYS A 354 -9.30 -4.75 -0.21
N TYR A 355 -9.82 -4.00 0.75
CA TYR A 355 -9.40 -4.16 2.14
C TYR A 355 -9.69 -5.57 2.68
N ARG A 356 -10.77 -6.21 2.21
CA ARG A 356 -11.11 -7.58 2.62
C ARG A 356 -10.03 -8.58 2.18
N ARG A 357 -9.52 -8.45 0.95
CA ARG A 357 -8.41 -9.27 0.45
C ARG A 357 -7.10 -8.99 1.19
N GLY A 358 -6.84 -7.73 1.51
CA GLY A 358 -5.68 -7.37 2.32
C GLY A 358 -5.70 -8.02 3.71
N PHE A 359 -6.87 -8.04 4.36
CA PHE A 359 -7.10 -8.64 5.68
C PHE A 359 -7.29 -10.16 5.68
N ASP A 360 -7.51 -10.79 4.53
CA ASP A 360 -7.50 -12.24 4.40
C ASP A 360 -6.06 -12.75 4.34
N LEU A 361 -5.56 -13.20 5.49
CA LEU A 361 -4.21 -13.70 5.64
C LEU A 361 -3.99 -15.07 4.98
N THR A 362 -5.07 -15.76 4.56
CA THR A 362 -4.97 -16.99 3.77
C THR A 362 -4.70 -16.70 2.29
N ASN A 363 -5.11 -15.53 1.80
CA ASN A 363 -4.84 -15.10 0.44
C ASN A 363 -3.38 -14.65 0.31
N GLN A 364 -2.52 -15.44 -0.36
CA GLN A 364 -1.10 -15.11 -0.51
C GLN A 364 -0.83 -13.87 -1.38
N ASP A 365 -1.75 -13.54 -2.30
CA ASP A 365 -1.63 -12.41 -3.21
C ASP A 365 -2.85 -11.46 -3.08
N PRO A 366 -2.75 -10.42 -2.25
CA PRO A 366 -3.85 -9.48 -2.04
C PRO A 366 -4.14 -8.57 -3.25
N TYR A 367 -3.26 -8.52 -4.24
CA TYR A 367 -3.40 -7.66 -5.43
C TYR A 367 -4.05 -8.38 -6.62
N ASP A 368 -4.10 -9.71 -6.61
CA ASP A 368 -4.71 -10.49 -7.69
C ASP A 368 -6.22 -10.25 -7.79
N VAL A 369 -6.64 -9.60 -8.87
CA VAL A 369 -8.04 -9.26 -9.18
C VAL A 369 -8.75 -10.31 -10.04
N SER A 370 -8.05 -11.34 -10.52
CA SER A 370 -8.64 -12.36 -11.38
C SER A 370 -9.82 -13.09 -10.71
N LYS A 371 -9.74 -13.29 -9.39
CA LYS A 371 -10.79 -13.91 -8.57
C LYS A 371 -12.02 -13.01 -8.33
N CYS A 372 -11.96 -11.72 -8.64
CA CYS A 372 -13.13 -10.83 -8.52
C CYS A 372 -14.17 -11.05 -9.64
N ARG A 373 -13.83 -11.81 -10.70
CA ARG A 373 -14.72 -12.07 -11.84
C ARG A 373 -15.99 -12.86 -11.48
N GLU A 374 -16.02 -13.55 -10.35
CA GLU A 374 -17.15 -14.42 -9.95
C GLU A 374 -18.31 -13.66 -9.28
N GLY A 375 -18.34 -12.32 -9.28
CA GLY A 375 -19.45 -11.54 -8.72
C GLY A 375 -19.59 -11.62 -7.19
N GLN A 376 -18.65 -12.28 -6.50
CA GLN A 376 -18.64 -12.41 -5.03
C GLN A 376 -17.99 -11.21 -4.31
N CYS A 377 -17.28 -10.34 -5.04
CA CYS A 377 -16.71 -9.12 -4.48
C CYS A 377 -17.73 -7.98 -4.50
N GLN A 378 -18.61 -7.93 -3.48
CA GLN A 378 -19.47 -6.75 -3.19
C GLN A 378 -18.68 -5.51 -2.71
N SER A 379 -17.38 -5.42 -3.02
CA SER A 379 -16.44 -4.46 -2.40
C SER A 379 -15.71 -3.57 -3.41
N HIS A 380 -16.24 -3.44 -4.63
CA HIS A 380 -15.85 -2.40 -5.57
C HIS A 380 -16.88 -1.28 -5.59
#